data_AF-A0AA38LQP9-F1
#
_entry.id   AF-A0AA38LQP9-F1
#
_cell.length_a   1.000
_cell.length_b   1.000
_cell.length_c   1.000
_cell.angle_alpha   90.00
_cell.angle_beta   90.00
_cell.angle_gamma   90.00
#
_symmetry.space_group_name_H-M   'P 1'
#
loop_
_entity.id
_entity.type
_entity.pdbx_description
1 polymer ?
#
loop_
_entity_poly.entity_id
_entity_poly.type
_entity_poly.pdbx_seq_one_letter_code
_entity_poly.pdbx_strand_id
1 'polypeptide(L)'
;MAKGGRAQKAGRSTWTCTCTLVLTLLLMLSILLLMLLALGIVSLPINTTPPAVILSNRFIDKNVLYTHKNDGMDEPRRWAEILSWEPRASLYHNFLTKDECEYLISLAKPHMVKSTVVDSATGKSKDSRVRTSSGTFLRRGQDKIIRSIEKRIADFTFIPIEHGEGLQILHYEVGQKYEPHYDYFLDSFNTKNGGQRIATVLMYL
;
A
#
# COMPACT_ATOMS: atom_id res chain seq x y z
N MET A 1 19.59 -64.47 62.56
CA MET A 1 19.84 -64.26 61.12
C MET A 1 18.76 -63.33 60.59
N ALA A 2 19.18 -62.22 59.99
CA ALA A 2 18.35 -61.09 59.60
C ALA A 2 17.89 -61.15 58.13
N LYS A 3 17.01 -60.19 57.81
CA LYS A 3 16.45 -59.74 56.51
C LYS A 3 15.04 -60.32 56.23
N GLY A 4 14.02 -59.52 55.97
CA GLY A 4 13.95 -58.08 55.77
C GLY A 4 12.57 -57.66 55.22
N GLY A 5 12.31 -56.36 55.21
CA GLY A 5 11.30 -55.75 54.34
C GLY A 5 9.92 -55.54 54.97
N ARG A 6 9.73 -54.39 55.61
CA ARG A 6 8.42 -53.87 56.02
C ARG A 6 7.80 -53.14 54.83
N ALA A 7 6.84 -53.74 54.14
CA ALA A 7 6.06 -53.08 53.10
C ALA A 7 4.78 -52.49 53.71
N GLN A 8 4.77 -51.17 53.94
CA GLN A 8 3.55 -50.45 54.27
C GLN A 8 2.67 -50.35 53.02
N LYS A 9 1.50 -51.00 53.04
CA LYS A 9 0.44 -50.75 52.07
C LYS A 9 -0.18 -49.39 52.37
N ALA A 10 0.30 -48.36 51.70
CA ALA A 10 -0.35 -47.06 51.66
C ALA A 10 -1.69 -47.20 50.91
N GLY A 11 -2.80 -47.11 51.65
CA GLY A 11 -4.12 -46.95 51.07
C GLY A 11 -4.15 -45.64 50.27
N ARG A 12 -4.28 -45.76 48.94
CA ARG A 12 -4.35 -44.62 48.03
C ARG A 12 -5.73 -43.97 48.20
N SER A 13 -5.83 -42.95 49.05
CA SER A 13 -7.08 -42.22 49.24
C SER A 13 -7.37 -41.41 47.98
N THR A 14 -8.40 -41.77 47.23
CA THR A 14 -8.92 -40.99 46.11
C THR A 14 -9.73 -39.82 46.64
N TRP A 15 -9.05 -38.87 47.26
CA TRP A 15 -9.60 -37.53 47.46
C TRP A 15 -9.33 -36.78 46.16
N THR A 16 -10.18 -37.01 45.16
CA THR A 16 -10.22 -36.13 43.99
C THR A 16 -10.64 -34.76 44.51
N CYS A 17 -9.64 -33.91 44.69
CA CYS A 17 -9.80 -32.53 45.10
C CYS A 17 -10.85 -31.89 44.20
N THR A 18 -11.86 -31.23 44.76
CA THR A 18 -12.91 -30.55 44.00
C THR A 18 -12.31 -29.61 42.94
N CYS A 19 -11.13 -29.04 43.19
CA CYS A 19 -10.35 -28.28 42.22
C CYS A 19 -9.93 -29.08 40.98
N THR A 20 -9.51 -30.35 41.11
CA THR A 20 -9.15 -31.15 39.94
C THR A 20 -10.36 -31.48 39.09
N LEU A 21 -11.51 -31.75 39.70
CA LEU A 21 -12.76 -31.96 38.97
C LEU A 21 -13.20 -30.70 38.22
N VAL A 22 -13.14 -29.53 38.87
CA VAL A 22 -13.44 -28.24 38.23
C VAL A 22 -12.49 -27.95 37.07
N LEU A 23 -11.18 -28.17 37.26
CA LEU A 23 -10.19 -27.95 36.20
C LEU A 23 -10.40 -28.90 35.02
N THR A 24 -10.70 -30.17 35.28
CA THR A 24 -11.01 -31.13 34.21
C THR A 24 -12.29 -30.77 33.47
N LEU A 25 -13.32 -30.29 34.16
CA LEU A 25 -14.55 -29.84 33.53
C LEU A 25 -14.31 -28.63 32.63
N LEU A 26 -13.57 -27.63 33.10
CA LEU A 26 -13.22 -26.44 32.33
C LEU A 26 -12.38 -26.78 31.08
N LEU A 27 -11.45 -27.72 31.21
CA LEU A 27 -10.65 -28.22 30.07
C LEU A 27 -11.54 -28.94 29.05
N MET A 28 -12.45 -29.80 29.49
CA MET A 28 -13.35 -30.51 28.57
C MET A 28 -14.30 -29.54 27.86
N LEU A 29 -14.79 -28.51 28.56
CA LEU A 29 -15.68 -27.51 27.99
C LEU A 29 -14.95 -26.62 26.97
N SER A 30 -13.67 -26.29 27.20
CA SER A 30 -12.87 -25.51 26.26
C SER A 30 -12.54 -26.31 25.00
N ILE A 31 -12.20 -27.60 25.13
CA ILE A 31 -11.97 -28.49 23.98
C ILE A 31 -13.25 -28.65 23.15
N LEU A 32 -14.40 -28.84 23.80
CA LEU A 32 -15.69 -28.94 23.11
C LEU A 32 -16.02 -27.66 22.33
N LEU A 33 -15.80 -26.48 22.94
CA LEU A 33 -16.01 -25.20 22.28
C LEU A 33 -15.10 -25.04 21.04
N LEU A 34 -13.83 -25.42 21.14
CA LEU A 34 -12.89 -25.37 20.02
C LEU A 34 -13.31 -26.32 18.89
N MET A 35 -13.81 -27.51 19.20
CA MET A 35 -14.35 -28.43 18.19
C MET A 35 -15.58 -27.87 17.49
N LEU A 36 -16.52 -27.27 18.24
CA LEU A 36 -17.72 -26.66 17.66
C LEU A 36 -17.39 -25.46 16.77
N LEU A 37 -16.36 -24.68 17.12
CA LEU A 37 -15.82 -23.61 16.27
C LEU A 37 -15.14 -24.16 15.01
N ALA A 38 -14.32 -25.21 15.14
CA ALA A 38 -13.64 -25.83 14.00
C ALA A 38 -14.60 -26.50 13.01
N LEU A 39 -15.71 -27.04 13.50
CA LEU A 39 -16.78 -27.62 12.69
C LEU A 39 -17.78 -26.57 12.17
N GLY A 40 -17.62 -25.29 12.52
CA GLY A 40 -18.49 -24.20 12.07
C GLY A 40 -19.92 -24.24 12.64
N ILE A 41 -20.17 -25.05 13.69
CA ILE A 41 -21.48 -25.21 14.32
C ILE A 41 -21.82 -24.00 15.20
N VAL A 42 -20.80 -23.39 15.79
CA VAL A 42 -20.89 -22.16 16.59
C VAL A 42 -19.95 -21.13 15.99
N SER A 43 -20.42 -19.90 15.82
CA SER A 43 -19.59 -18.77 15.43
C SER A 43 -19.53 -17.78 16.58
N LEU A 44 -18.34 -17.28 16.91
CA LEU A 44 -18.23 -16.13 17.80
C LEU A 44 -18.72 -14.89 17.04
N PRO A 45 -19.48 -13.98 17.66
CA PRO A 45 -19.72 -12.66 17.10
C PRO A 45 -18.41 -11.88 17.19
N ILE A 46 -17.52 -12.15 16.24
CA ILE A 46 -16.42 -11.25 15.97
C ILE A 46 -17.13 -10.06 15.32
N ASN A 47 -17.15 -8.90 15.99
CA ASN A 47 -17.44 -7.64 15.32
C ASN A 47 -16.36 -7.46 14.25
N THR A 48 -16.54 -8.09 13.08
CA THR A 48 -15.76 -7.88 11.87
C THR A 48 -16.22 -6.60 11.20
N THR A 49 -16.33 -5.53 11.97
CA THR A 49 -15.96 -4.22 11.45
C THR A 49 -14.46 -4.12 11.66
N PRO A 50 -13.64 -4.17 10.61
CA PRO A 50 -12.22 -3.92 10.75
C PRO A 50 -12.03 -2.59 11.48
N PRO A 51 -11.10 -2.48 12.45
CA PRO A 51 -10.70 -1.18 13.00
C PRO A 51 -10.31 -0.22 11.88
N ALA A 52 -9.87 -0.75 10.73
CA ALA A 52 -9.57 0.01 9.51
C ALA A 52 -10.77 0.77 8.93
N VAL A 53 -12.02 0.33 9.09
CA VAL A 53 -13.20 1.05 8.53
C VAL A 53 -13.66 2.19 9.44
N ILE A 54 -13.52 2.04 10.76
CA ILE A 54 -13.83 3.13 11.71
C ILE A 54 -12.65 4.12 11.79
N LEU A 55 -11.41 3.66 11.63
CA LEU A 55 -10.23 4.51 11.52
C LEU A 55 -10.11 5.15 10.13
N SER A 56 -10.50 4.53 9.02
CA SER A 56 -10.51 5.21 7.71
C SER A 56 -11.46 6.40 7.75
N ASN A 57 -12.64 6.22 8.33
CA ASN A 57 -13.61 7.32 8.42
C ASN A 57 -13.21 8.40 9.43
N ARG A 58 -12.37 8.11 10.44
CA ARG A 58 -11.87 9.12 11.40
C ARG A 58 -10.52 9.74 11.05
N PHE A 59 -9.65 9.04 10.31
CA PHE A 59 -8.35 9.55 9.88
C PHE A 59 -8.40 10.28 8.54
N ILE A 60 -9.35 9.94 7.64
CA ILE A 60 -9.58 10.74 6.43
C ILE A 60 -10.23 12.09 6.79
N ASP A 61 -11.02 12.16 7.86
CA ASP A 61 -11.76 13.39 8.20
C ASP A 61 -10.94 14.49 8.91
N LYS A 62 -9.78 14.16 9.51
CA LYS A 62 -9.05 15.16 10.32
C LYS A 62 -7.87 15.82 9.62
N ASN A 63 -7.27 15.20 8.62
CA ASN A 63 -6.12 15.77 7.89
C ASN A 63 -6.50 16.38 6.52
N VAL A 64 -7.75 16.25 6.08
CA VAL A 64 -8.28 16.86 4.85
C VAL A 64 -9.00 18.20 5.11
N LEU A 65 -9.16 18.61 6.38
CA LEU A 65 -9.79 19.88 6.76
C LEU A 65 -8.78 21.05 6.88
N TYR A 66 -7.87 21.19 5.92
CA TYR A 66 -7.21 22.46 5.65
C TYR A 66 -7.67 22.97 4.28
N THR A 67 -8.94 23.35 4.20
CA THR A 67 -9.43 24.17 3.10
C THR A 67 -9.01 25.61 3.37
N HIS A 68 -8.03 26.09 2.61
CA HIS A 68 -7.82 27.51 2.43
C HIS A 68 -9.11 28.06 1.79
N LYS A 69 -9.94 28.73 2.60
CA LYS A 69 -11.12 29.44 2.11
C LYS A 69 -10.63 30.78 1.55
N ASN A 70 -10.30 30.81 0.26
CA ASN A 70 -10.05 32.05 -0.47
C ASN A 70 -11.07 32.18 -1.60
N ASP A 71 -11.60 33.39 -1.72
CA ASP A 71 -12.63 33.86 -2.65
C ASP A 71 -12.52 33.32 -4.09
N GLY A 72 -13.69 32.94 -4.62
CA GLY A 72 -14.00 33.10 -6.04
C GLY A 72 -13.35 32.13 -7.01
N MET A 73 -13.75 30.85 -6.93
CA MET A 73 -13.83 29.80 -7.97
C MET A 73 -13.84 28.48 -7.18
N ASP A 74 -14.94 27.73 -7.20
CA ASP A 74 -15.07 26.48 -6.44
C ASP A 74 -14.12 25.40 -7.02
N GLU A 75 -12.87 25.40 -6.58
CA GLU A 75 -11.94 24.31 -6.83
C GLU A 75 -12.50 23.02 -6.19
N PRO A 76 -12.63 21.94 -6.96
CA PRO A 76 -13.30 20.74 -6.48
C PRO A 76 -12.54 20.10 -5.31
N ARG A 77 -13.29 19.65 -4.30
CA ARG A 77 -12.73 19.05 -3.09
C ARG A 77 -11.85 17.84 -3.43
N ARG A 78 -10.64 17.80 -2.86
CA ARG A 78 -9.74 16.64 -2.95
C ARG A 78 -10.18 15.53 -2.00
N TRP A 79 -10.17 14.29 -2.46
CA TRP A 79 -10.50 13.11 -1.65
C TRP A 79 -9.86 11.84 -2.24
N ALA A 80 -9.84 10.78 -1.43
CA ALA A 80 -9.14 9.54 -1.74
C ALA A 80 -10.08 8.33 -1.74
N GLU A 81 -9.89 7.42 -2.70
CA GLU A 81 -10.61 6.18 -2.84
C GLU A 81 -9.63 5.00 -2.80
N ILE A 82 -9.94 3.95 -2.05
CA ILE A 82 -9.10 2.75 -1.99
C ILE A 82 -9.57 1.79 -3.07
N LEU A 83 -8.71 1.50 -4.05
CA LEU A 83 -9.01 0.59 -5.16
C LEU A 83 -8.61 -0.85 -4.84
N SER A 84 -7.47 -1.04 -4.15
CA SER A 84 -7.00 -2.36 -3.75
C SER A 84 -6.08 -2.27 -2.53
N TRP A 85 -6.08 -3.33 -1.72
CA TRP A 85 -5.14 -3.51 -0.62
C TRP A 85 -3.91 -4.34 -1.04
N GLU A 86 -4.07 -5.26 -1.99
CA GLU A 86 -3.02 -6.17 -2.47
C GLU A 86 -3.10 -6.32 -4.01
N PRO A 87 -2.20 -5.67 -4.78
CA PRO A 87 -1.27 -4.63 -4.35
C PRO A 87 -2.01 -3.36 -3.87
N ARG A 88 -1.35 -2.56 -3.01
CA ARG A 88 -1.92 -1.29 -2.53
C ARG A 88 -2.12 -0.34 -3.71
N ALA A 89 -3.36 0.06 -3.95
CA ALA A 89 -3.73 1.03 -4.98
C ALA A 89 -4.82 1.97 -4.44
N SER A 90 -4.66 3.26 -4.69
CA SER A 90 -5.62 4.28 -4.26
C SER A 90 -5.72 5.37 -5.33
N LEU A 91 -6.92 5.89 -5.55
CA LEU A 91 -7.21 6.96 -6.50
C LEU A 91 -7.41 8.28 -5.75
N TYR A 92 -6.72 9.31 -6.19
CA TYR A 92 -6.80 10.66 -5.61
C TYR A 92 -7.51 11.59 -6.56
N HIS A 93 -8.74 11.94 -6.20
CA HIS A 93 -9.59 12.79 -6.99
C HIS A 93 -9.17 14.25 -6.85
N ASN A 94 -9.15 14.97 -7.97
CA ASN A 94 -8.78 16.40 -8.05
C ASN A 94 -7.36 16.69 -7.53
N PHE A 95 -6.42 15.74 -7.74
CA PHE A 95 -5.04 15.87 -7.26
C PHE A 95 -4.33 17.07 -7.92
N LEU A 96 -4.44 17.18 -9.25
CA LEU A 96 -4.01 18.34 -10.03
C LEU A 96 -5.21 19.24 -10.32
N THR A 97 -4.98 20.54 -10.31
CA THR A 97 -5.92 21.52 -10.88
C THR A 97 -5.86 21.48 -12.40
N LYS A 98 -6.91 21.98 -13.07
CA LYS A 98 -6.93 22.06 -14.54
C LYS A 98 -5.75 22.90 -15.08
N ASP A 99 -5.44 24.00 -14.41
CA ASP A 99 -4.33 24.87 -14.79
C ASP A 99 -2.97 24.18 -14.63
N GLU A 100 -2.79 23.35 -13.59
CA GLU A 100 -1.58 22.53 -13.44
C GLU A 100 -1.46 21.49 -14.56
N CYS A 101 -2.56 20.85 -14.98
CA CYS A 101 -2.55 19.92 -16.10
C CYS A 101 -2.13 20.60 -17.42
N GLU A 102 -2.79 21.69 -17.78
CA GLU A 102 -2.48 22.46 -19.00
C GLU A 102 -1.04 22.99 -18.97
N TYR A 103 -0.58 23.44 -17.80
CA TYR A 103 0.80 23.86 -17.60
C TYR A 103 1.78 22.73 -17.92
N LEU A 104 1.61 21.55 -17.33
CA LEU A 104 2.48 20.39 -17.57
C LEU A 104 2.47 19.95 -19.04
N ILE A 105 1.29 19.94 -19.68
CA ILE A 105 1.15 19.62 -21.10
C ILE A 105 1.91 20.63 -21.97
N SER A 106 1.70 21.92 -21.73
CA SER A 106 2.34 23.00 -22.52
C SER A 106 3.86 22.96 -22.40
N LEU A 107 4.37 22.67 -21.21
CA LEU A 107 5.80 22.59 -20.92
C LEU A 107 6.44 21.35 -21.58
N ALA A 108 5.72 20.23 -21.62
CA ALA A 108 6.23 18.97 -22.17
C ALA A 108 6.18 18.92 -23.71
N LYS A 109 5.13 19.50 -24.32
CA LYS A 109 4.83 19.42 -25.76
C LYS A 109 6.03 19.68 -26.70
N PRO A 110 6.85 20.73 -26.51
CA PRO A 110 7.99 21.00 -27.40
C PRO A 110 9.16 20.01 -27.24
N HIS A 111 9.15 19.17 -26.20
CA HIS A 111 10.24 18.26 -25.85
C HIS A 111 9.86 16.78 -25.96
N MET A 112 8.69 16.47 -26.53
CA MET A 112 8.22 15.10 -26.69
C MET A 112 9.03 14.34 -27.73
N VAL A 113 9.57 13.20 -27.32
CA VAL A 113 10.28 12.27 -28.19
C VAL A 113 9.69 10.87 -28.08
N LYS A 114 9.89 10.02 -29.08
CA LYS A 114 9.41 8.63 -29.03
C LYS A 114 9.98 7.94 -27.78
N SER A 115 9.10 7.34 -26.98
CA SER A 115 9.50 6.64 -25.77
C SER A 115 10.33 5.41 -26.11
N THR A 116 11.33 5.15 -25.28
CA THR A 116 12.20 3.98 -25.40
C THR A 116 12.10 3.15 -24.14
N VAL A 117 12.47 1.88 -24.22
CA VAL A 117 12.61 1.00 -23.06
C VAL A 117 14.07 0.72 -22.80
N VAL A 118 14.43 0.51 -21.53
CA VAL A 118 15.76 0.05 -21.14
C VAL A 118 15.83 -1.45 -21.37
N ASP A 119 16.75 -1.89 -22.20
CA ASP A 119 17.06 -3.30 -22.42
C ASP A 119 17.72 -3.87 -21.15
N SER A 120 17.13 -4.91 -20.56
CA SER A 120 17.57 -5.46 -19.27
C SER A 120 18.91 -6.19 -19.33
N ALA A 121 19.37 -6.61 -20.52
CA ALA A 121 20.66 -7.28 -20.68
C ALA A 121 21.81 -6.29 -20.87
N THR A 122 21.54 -5.18 -21.55
CA THR A 122 22.57 -4.20 -21.96
C THR A 122 22.49 -2.86 -21.24
N GLY A 123 21.38 -2.58 -20.54
CA GLY A 123 21.09 -1.30 -19.90
C GLY A 123 20.85 -0.14 -20.88
N LYS A 124 20.73 -0.40 -22.18
CA LYS A 124 20.62 0.62 -23.22
C LYS A 124 19.17 0.90 -23.61
N SER A 125 18.91 2.15 -24.02
CA SER A 125 17.64 2.58 -24.60
C SER A 125 17.41 1.92 -25.97
N LYS A 126 16.24 1.31 -26.17
CA LYS A 126 15.83 0.65 -27.41
C LYS A 126 14.41 1.06 -27.82
N ASP A 127 14.18 1.17 -29.12
CA ASP A 127 12.84 1.38 -29.68
C ASP A 127 11.93 0.21 -29.29
N SER A 128 10.74 0.53 -28.78
CA SER A 128 9.90 -0.44 -28.09
C SER A 128 8.59 -0.68 -28.85
N ARG A 129 8.29 -1.96 -29.10
CA ARG A 129 6.92 -2.38 -29.50
C ARG A 129 5.98 -2.50 -28.30
N VAL A 130 6.55 -2.44 -27.09
CA VAL A 130 5.86 -2.65 -25.82
C VAL A 130 5.37 -1.32 -25.25
N ARG A 131 6.15 -0.25 -25.43
CA ARG A 131 5.80 1.14 -25.10
C ARG A 131 5.87 1.99 -26.35
N THR A 132 4.72 2.45 -26.84
CA THR A 132 4.65 3.18 -28.12
C THR A 132 4.29 4.64 -27.95
N SER A 133 4.37 5.18 -26.73
CA SER A 133 4.11 6.60 -26.44
C SER A 133 5.20 7.53 -26.96
N SER A 134 4.91 8.83 -26.92
CA SER A 134 5.93 9.88 -26.82
C SER A 134 6.06 10.34 -25.36
N GLY A 135 7.21 10.89 -24.99
CA GLY A 135 7.43 11.32 -23.62
C GLY A 135 8.63 12.25 -23.44
N THR A 136 8.69 12.89 -22.27
CA THR A 136 9.80 13.73 -21.84
C THR A 136 9.89 13.75 -20.32
N PHE A 137 11.04 14.16 -19.79
CA PHE A 137 11.24 14.37 -18.35
C PHE A 137 11.32 15.87 -18.06
N LEU A 138 10.56 16.32 -17.08
CA LEU A 138 10.70 17.64 -16.50
C LEU A 138 11.75 17.58 -15.38
N ARG A 139 12.57 18.63 -15.26
CA ARG A 139 13.60 18.67 -14.22
C ARG A 139 12.96 18.82 -12.84
N ARG A 140 13.52 18.12 -11.86
CA ARG A 140 13.10 18.26 -10.47
C ARG A 140 13.22 19.69 -10.00
N GLY A 141 12.20 20.17 -9.30
CA GLY A 141 12.14 21.51 -8.74
C GLY A 141 12.37 22.66 -9.73
N GLN A 142 12.14 22.42 -11.03
CA GLN A 142 12.45 23.36 -12.12
C GLN A 142 11.83 24.75 -11.90
N ASP A 143 10.60 24.82 -11.42
CA ASP A 143 9.89 26.07 -11.12
C ASP A 143 8.93 25.91 -9.93
N LYS A 144 8.20 26.98 -9.60
CA LYS A 144 7.29 27.02 -8.45
C LYS A 144 6.12 26.05 -8.57
N ILE A 145 5.62 25.80 -9.79
CA ILE A 145 4.47 24.92 -10.03
C ILE A 145 4.93 23.47 -9.87
N ILE A 146 6.04 23.10 -10.52
CA ILE A 146 6.62 21.75 -10.37
C ILE A 146 6.96 21.46 -8.92
N ARG A 147 7.61 22.38 -8.20
CA ARG A 147 7.90 22.20 -6.76
C ARG A 147 6.64 22.01 -5.91
N SER A 148 5.58 22.73 -6.24
CA SER A 148 4.29 22.60 -5.53
C SER A 148 3.68 21.21 -5.74
N ILE A 149 3.70 20.70 -6.98
CA ILE A 149 3.22 19.36 -7.32
C ILE A 149 4.08 18.29 -6.66
N GLU A 150 5.41 18.38 -6.75
CA GLU A 150 6.34 17.43 -6.11
C GLU A 150 6.18 17.40 -4.58
N LYS A 151 6.01 18.57 -3.95
CA LYS A 151 5.70 18.64 -2.52
C LYS A 151 4.37 17.96 -2.20
N ARG A 152 3.33 18.19 -3.00
CA ARG A 152 2.01 17.56 -2.83
C ARG A 152 2.11 16.04 -2.96
N ILE A 153 2.92 15.53 -3.89
CA ILE A 153 3.22 14.10 -4.03
C ILE A 153 3.90 13.57 -2.76
N ALA A 154 4.91 14.28 -2.23
CA ALA A 154 5.62 13.88 -1.01
C ALA A 154 4.69 13.85 0.21
N ASP A 155 3.89 14.91 0.42
CA ASP A 155 2.92 15.02 1.51
C ASP A 155 1.89 13.87 1.44
N PHE A 156 1.47 13.52 0.22
CA PHE A 156 0.47 12.50 -0.01
C PHE A 156 1.03 11.07 0.19
N THR A 157 2.20 10.80 -0.36
CA THR A 157 2.83 9.46 -0.30
C THR A 157 3.53 9.19 1.03
N PHE A 158 3.76 10.22 1.85
CA PHE A 158 4.63 10.20 3.02
C PHE A 158 6.07 9.79 2.69
N ILE A 159 6.50 10.01 1.45
CA ILE A 159 7.88 9.77 0.98
C ILE A 159 8.56 11.13 0.82
N PRO A 160 9.77 11.34 1.36
CA PRO A 160 10.52 12.58 1.19
C PRO A 160 10.70 12.96 -0.28
N ILE A 161 10.60 14.26 -0.57
CA ILE A 161 10.69 14.81 -1.94
C ILE A 161 12.04 14.48 -2.61
N GLU A 162 13.08 14.26 -1.81
CA GLU A 162 14.43 13.88 -2.24
C GLU A 162 14.48 12.51 -2.92
N HIS A 163 13.52 11.63 -2.63
CA HIS A 163 13.42 10.30 -3.22
C HIS A 163 12.62 10.27 -4.53
N GLY A 164 11.99 11.38 -4.91
CA GLY A 164 11.26 11.48 -6.17
C GLY A 164 12.20 11.62 -7.38
N GLU A 165 11.88 10.93 -8.47
CA GLU A 165 12.46 11.21 -9.79
C GLU A 165 11.82 12.48 -10.40
N GLY A 166 12.38 13.00 -11.49
CA GLY A 166 11.74 14.08 -12.26
C GLY A 166 10.41 13.62 -12.87
N LEU A 167 9.46 14.54 -13.03
CA LEU A 167 8.15 14.20 -13.59
C LEU A 167 8.30 13.69 -15.03
N GLN A 168 7.89 12.44 -15.26
CA GLN A 168 7.85 11.84 -16.58
C GLN A 168 6.49 12.10 -17.23
N ILE A 169 6.45 12.92 -18.27
CA ILE A 169 5.23 13.23 -19.01
C ILE A 169 5.15 12.32 -20.24
N LEU A 170 3.99 11.71 -20.46
CA LEU A 170 3.75 10.74 -21.53
C LEU A 170 2.49 11.11 -22.30
N HIS A 171 2.55 10.92 -23.61
CA HIS A 171 1.42 11.12 -24.51
C HIS A 171 1.22 9.89 -25.39
N TYR A 172 -0.01 9.38 -25.38
CA TYR A 172 -0.46 8.23 -26.15
C TYR A 172 -1.51 8.68 -27.16
N GLU A 173 -1.21 8.50 -28.44
CA GLU A 173 -2.19 8.64 -29.51
C GLU A 173 -3.12 7.42 -29.57
N VAL A 174 -4.21 7.54 -30.33
CA VAL A 174 -5.13 6.43 -30.58
C VAL A 174 -4.36 5.22 -31.13
N GLY A 175 -4.47 4.08 -30.46
CA GLY A 175 -3.78 2.83 -30.82
C GLY A 175 -2.38 2.68 -30.21
N GLN A 176 -1.82 3.71 -29.58
CA GLN A 176 -0.61 3.57 -28.79
C GLN A 176 -0.92 2.94 -27.42
N LYS A 177 0.07 2.24 -26.86
CA LYS A 177 -0.11 1.49 -25.62
C LYS A 177 1.18 1.37 -24.83
N TYR A 178 1.02 0.92 -23.59
CA TYR A 178 2.08 0.33 -22.80
C TYR A 178 1.62 -1.03 -22.28
N GLU A 179 2.34 -2.09 -22.59
CA GLU A 179 2.04 -3.42 -22.06
C GLU A 179 2.28 -3.48 -20.54
N PRO A 180 1.64 -4.44 -19.84
CA PRO A 180 1.89 -4.67 -18.42
C PRO A 180 3.37 -4.87 -18.09
N HIS A 181 3.85 -4.18 -17.07
CA HIS A 181 5.23 -4.22 -16.60
C HIS A 181 5.29 -3.83 -15.12
N TYR A 182 6.48 -3.94 -14.54
CA TYR A 182 6.78 -3.46 -13.20
C TYR A 182 7.58 -2.16 -13.27
N ASP A 183 7.29 -1.22 -12.37
CA ASP A 183 8.04 0.03 -12.26
C ASP A 183 9.40 -0.15 -11.58
N TYR A 184 9.55 -1.20 -10.76
CA TYR A 184 10.81 -1.52 -10.10
C TYR A 184 11.85 -2.08 -11.08
N PHE A 185 13.12 -1.88 -10.76
CA PHE A 185 14.22 -2.39 -11.56
C PHE A 185 14.52 -3.85 -11.25
N LEU A 186 14.74 -4.64 -12.31
CA LEU A 186 15.23 -6.01 -12.20
C LEU A 186 16.75 -6.10 -12.32
N ASP A 187 17.39 -5.07 -12.87
CA ASP A 187 18.84 -5.04 -13.07
C ASP A 187 19.57 -4.36 -11.90
N SER A 188 20.80 -4.81 -11.68
CA SER A 188 21.65 -4.28 -10.61
C SER A 188 22.21 -2.89 -10.93
N PHE A 189 22.28 -2.49 -12.20
CA PHE A 189 22.87 -1.23 -12.61
C PHE A 189 21.99 -0.05 -12.19
N ASN A 190 20.71 -0.05 -12.56
CA ASN A 190 19.76 1.01 -12.19
C ASN A 190 19.55 1.03 -10.67
N THR A 191 19.39 -0.15 -10.05
CA THR A 191 19.22 -0.27 -8.60
C THR A 191 20.41 0.35 -7.84
N LYS A 192 21.65 0.15 -8.32
CA LYS A 192 22.85 0.70 -7.67
C LYS A 192 23.02 2.20 -7.89
N ASN A 193 22.64 2.72 -9.06
CA ASN A 193 22.90 4.12 -9.44
C ASN A 193 21.74 5.08 -9.09
N GLY A 194 20.51 4.58 -8.94
CA GLY A 194 19.33 5.39 -8.63
C GLY A 194 18.49 4.89 -7.44
N GLY A 195 18.81 3.73 -6.87
CA GLY A 195 17.98 3.07 -5.86
C GLY A 195 16.84 2.25 -6.48
N GLN A 196 16.01 1.64 -5.62
CA GLN A 196 14.84 0.87 -6.03
C GLN A 196 13.56 1.69 -5.88
N ARG A 197 12.65 1.60 -6.86
CA ARG A 197 11.34 2.23 -6.81
C ARG A 197 10.40 1.43 -5.92
N ILE A 198 9.75 2.12 -4.98
CA ILE A 198 8.84 1.51 -3.98
C ILE A 198 7.37 1.90 -4.18
N ALA A 199 7.11 2.96 -4.94
CA ALA A 199 5.78 3.48 -5.23
C ALA A 199 5.80 4.31 -6.52
N THR A 200 4.65 4.39 -7.17
CA THR A 200 4.42 5.20 -8.38
C THR A 200 3.17 6.05 -8.18
N VAL A 201 3.25 7.31 -8.59
CA VAL A 201 2.09 8.20 -8.68
C VAL A 201 1.82 8.48 -10.16
N LEU A 202 0.74 7.92 -10.67
CA LEU A 202 0.27 8.16 -12.03
C LEU A 202 -0.78 9.27 -12.01
N MET A 203 -0.48 10.39 -12.65
CA MET A 203 -1.38 11.55 -12.75
C MET A 203 -1.91 11.65 -14.17
N TYR A 204 -3.23 11.74 -14.31
CA TYR A 204 -3.88 12.02 -15.59
C TYR A 204 -3.91 13.54 -15.83
N LEU A 205 -3.48 13.96 -17.02
CA LEU A 205 -3.39 15.36 -17.44
C LEU A 205 -4.52 15.69 -18.40
#